data_AF-A0A963TNJ5-F1
#
_entry.id   AF-A0A963TNJ5-F1
#
_cell.length_a   1.000
_cell.length_b   1.000
_cell.length_c   1.000
_cell.angle_alpha   90.00
_cell.angle_beta   90.00
_cell.angle_gamma   90.00
#
_symmetry.space_group_name_H-M   'P 1'
#
loop_
_entity.id
_entity.type
_entity.pdbx_description
1 polymer ?
#
loop_
_entity_poly.entity_id
_entity_poly.type
_entity_poly.pdbx_seq_one_letter_code
_entity_poly.pdbx_strand_id
1 'polypeptide(L)'
;MAETAKGKRQEYTTDFIEADIGKVSFLGNLHIDNIMTALIAMGAEIWTDRRRIRILESLLAKKGVNRDMVEQYVPTAEEEAAWKTEREVLVDRMFGQFARQTDEFDVTSAFKKK
;
A
#
# COMPACT_ATOMS: atom_id res chain seq x y z
N MET A 1 -27.81 14.41 38.62
CA MET A 1 -28.46 13.48 37.69
C MET A 1 -29.38 14.27 36.78
N ALA A 2 -28.96 14.60 35.56
CA ALA A 2 -29.84 14.95 34.43
C ALA A 2 -28.98 14.98 33.16
N GLU A 3 -29.12 13.92 32.38
CA GLU A 3 -28.44 13.65 31.12
C GLU A 3 -29.04 14.54 30.03
N THR A 4 -28.22 15.34 29.35
CA THR A 4 -28.65 16.19 28.24
C THR A 4 -28.83 15.34 26.98
N ALA A 5 -30.08 15.20 26.54
CA ALA A 5 -30.45 14.53 25.30
C ALA A 5 -29.78 15.20 24.09
N LYS A 6 -28.78 14.54 23.51
CA LYS A 6 -28.17 14.94 22.23
C LYS A 6 -29.17 14.65 21.10
N GLY A 7 -29.68 15.71 20.47
CA GLY A 7 -30.49 15.61 19.27
C GLY A 7 -29.75 14.84 18.17
N LYS A 8 -30.38 13.79 17.64
CA LYS A 8 -29.87 13.02 16.50
C LYS A 8 -29.81 13.93 15.28
N ARG A 9 -28.60 14.28 14.82
CA ARG A 9 -28.42 14.94 13.53
C ARG A 9 -28.91 13.98 12.44
N GLN A 10 -29.72 14.47 11.50
CA GLN A 10 -30.04 13.70 10.31
C GLN A 10 -28.81 13.68 9.42
N GLU A 11 -28.19 12.52 9.29
CA GLU A 11 -27.09 12.28 8.36
C GLU A 11 -27.71 11.88 7.02
N TYR A 12 -27.46 12.70 5.98
CA TYR A 12 -27.98 12.50 4.61
C TYR A 12 -27.01 11.72 3.73
N THR A 13 -25.92 11.23 4.31
CA THR A 13 -24.93 10.42 3.60
C THR A 13 -25.51 9.04 3.36
N THR A 14 -25.76 8.71 2.10
CA THR A 14 -26.00 7.34 1.66
C THR A 14 -24.79 6.48 2.03
N ASP A 15 -25.02 5.24 2.47
CA ASP A 15 -23.94 4.28 2.67
C ASP A 15 -23.13 4.17 1.38
N PHE A 16 -21.81 4.39 1.48
CA PHE A 16 -20.92 4.22 0.33
C PHE A 16 -20.99 2.76 -0.12
N ILE A 17 -21.54 2.54 -1.31
CA ILE A 17 -21.53 1.22 -1.93
C ILE A 17 -20.09 0.97 -2.41
N GLU A 18 -19.45 -0.09 -1.92
CA GLU A 18 -18.05 -0.43 -2.22
C GLU A 18 -17.76 -0.49 -3.73
N ALA A 19 -18.76 -0.85 -4.53
CA ALA A 19 -18.71 -0.87 -5.99
C ALA A 19 -18.47 0.52 -6.63
N ASP A 20 -18.97 1.61 -6.04
CA ASP A 20 -18.78 2.95 -6.58
C ASP A 20 -17.34 3.43 -6.39
N ILE A 21 -16.73 3.12 -5.24
CA ILE A 21 -15.34 3.49 -4.94
C ILE A 21 -14.35 2.74 -5.84
N GLY A 22 -14.66 1.48 -6.18
CA GLY A 22 -13.82 0.64 -7.03
C GLY A 22 -13.70 1.14 -8.48
N LYS A 23 -14.67 1.92 -8.97
CA LYS A 23 -14.73 2.40 -10.36
C LYS A 23 -14.45 3.90 -10.53
N VAL A 24 -14.20 4.64 -9.44
CA VAL A 24 -13.87 6.06 -9.54
C VAL A 24 -12.52 6.21 -10.25
N SER A 25 -12.54 6.89 -11.39
CA SER A 25 -11.34 7.36 -12.08
C SER A 25 -11.13 8.84 -11.79
N PHE A 26 -9.93 9.20 -11.32
CA PHE A 26 -9.52 10.57 -11.05
C PHE A 26 -8.88 11.24 -12.27
N LEU A 27 -8.12 10.50 -13.07
CA LEU A 27 -7.40 11.00 -14.25
C LEU A 27 -8.08 10.66 -15.58
N GLY A 28 -9.32 10.18 -15.54
CA GLY A 28 -10.13 9.81 -16.71
C GLY A 28 -9.76 8.46 -17.33
N ASN A 29 -8.77 7.76 -16.78
CA ASN A 29 -8.46 6.36 -17.11
C ASN A 29 -8.04 5.60 -15.84
N LEU A 30 -8.77 4.53 -15.54
CA LEU A 30 -8.57 3.71 -14.34
C LEU A 30 -7.17 3.07 -14.27
N HIS A 31 -6.55 2.74 -15.42
CA HIS A 31 -5.18 2.23 -15.44
C HIS A 31 -4.16 3.27 -15.00
N ILE A 32 -4.34 4.52 -15.45
CA ILE A 32 -3.45 5.63 -15.07
C ILE A 32 -3.60 5.91 -13.57
N ASP A 33 -4.83 5.86 -13.05
CA ASP A 33 -5.10 6.04 -11.63
C ASP A 33 -4.50 4.92 -10.76
N ASN A 34 -4.56 3.68 -11.22
CA ASN A 34 -3.92 2.55 -10.54
C ASN A 34 -2.39 2.71 -10.50
N ILE A 35 -1.77 3.15 -11.61
CA ILE A 35 -0.33 3.46 -11.66
C ILE A 35 0.01 4.59 -10.68
N MET A 36 -0.75 5.67 -10.68
CA MET A 36 -0.49 6.81 -9.80
C MET A 36 -0.66 6.43 -8.33
N THR A 37 -1.67 5.63 -8.01
CA THR A 37 -1.90 5.12 -6.64
C THR A 37 -0.75 4.23 -6.17
N ALA A 38 -0.31 3.29 -7.01
CA ALA A 38 0.86 2.45 -6.73
C ALA A 38 2.11 3.31 -6.51
N LEU A 39 2.31 4.35 -7.32
CA LEU A 39 3.50 5.21 -7.25
C LEU A 39 3.52 6.07 -5.98
N ILE A 40 2.37 6.59 -5.54
CA ILE A 40 2.23 7.28 -4.27
C ILE A 40 2.48 6.33 -3.09
N ALA A 41 1.90 5.14 -3.12
CA ALA A 41 2.10 4.12 -2.09
C ALA A 41 3.58 3.73 -1.97
N MET A 42 4.25 3.48 -3.11
CA MET A 42 5.69 3.21 -3.14
C MET A 42 6.52 4.35 -2.55
N GLY A 43 6.22 5.60 -2.93
CA GLY A 43 6.93 6.77 -2.40
C GLY A 43 6.80 6.91 -0.88
N ALA A 44 5.61 6.65 -0.34
CA ALA A 44 5.33 6.72 1.09
C ALA A 44 6.06 5.62 1.89
N GLU A 45 6.04 4.39 1.39
CA GLU A 45 6.73 3.26 2.04
C GLU A 45 8.26 3.45 1.99
N ILE A 46 8.84 3.85 0.84
CA ILE A 46 10.28 4.12 0.71
C ILE A 46 10.76 5.16 1.73
N TRP A 47 10.00 6.24 1.91
CA TRP A 47 10.38 7.26 2.89
C TRP A 47 10.24 6.76 4.33
N THR A 48 9.18 5.99 4.62
CA THR A 48 8.94 5.42 5.94
C THR A 48 10.05 4.46 6.34
N ASP A 49 10.49 3.60 5.44
CA ASP A 49 11.59 2.65 5.66
C ASP A 49 12.91 3.38 5.84
N ARG A 50 13.24 4.34 4.96
CA ARG A 50 14.45 5.17 5.11
C ARG A 50 14.49 5.90 6.45
N ARG A 51 13.35 6.42 6.91
CA ARG A 51 13.25 7.08 8.22
C ARG A 51 13.49 6.09 9.35
N ARG A 52 12.87 4.91 9.30
CA ARG A 52 13.05 3.86 10.31
C ARG A 52 14.49 3.38 10.38
N ILE A 53 15.14 3.15 9.24
CA ILE A 53 16.55 2.76 9.16
C ILE A 53 17.44 3.81 9.84
N ARG A 54 17.28 5.10 9.52
CA ARG A 54 18.06 6.19 10.16
C ARG A 54 17.87 6.24 11.67
N ILE A 55 16.64 6.00 12.16
CA ILE A 55 16.34 5.94 13.59
C ILE A 55 17.04 4.72 14.22
N LEU A 56 16.94 3.55 13.59
CA LEU A 56 17.58 2.32 14.05
C LEU A 56 19.10 2.48 14.11
N GLU A 57 19.73 2.97 13.04
CA GLU A 57 21.17 3.28 13.01
C GLU A 57 21.57 4.23 14.15
N SER A 58 20.77 5.28 14.39
CA SER A 58 21.05 6.24 15.47
C SER A 58 20.91 5.62 16.87
N LEU A 59 19.97 4.69 17.07
CA LEU A 59 19.77 3.99 18.34
C LEU A 59 20.82 2.89 18.56
N LEU A 60 21.19 2.17 17.51
CA LEU A 60 22.17 1.10 17.51
C LEU A 60 23.60 1.64 17.69
N ALA A 61 23.92 2.78 17.06
CA ALA A 61 25.19 3.49 17.29
C ALA A 61 25.38 3.86 18.76
N LYS A 62 24.32 4.31 19.46
CA LYS A 62 24.35 4.57 20.91
C LYS A 62 24.60 3.32 21.75
N LYS A 63 24.33 2.13 21.21
CA LYS A 63 24.56 0.83 21.84
C LYS A 63 25.86 0.16 21.39
N GLY A 64 26.70 0.85 20.61
CA GLY A 64 28.01 0.35 20.18
C GLY A 64 28.00 -0.54 18.93
N VAL A 65 26.85 -0.68 18.25
CA VAL A 65 26.79 -1.33 16.94
C VAL A 65 27.26 -0.32 15.90
N ASN A 66 28.33 -0.64 15.18
CA ASN A 66 28.85 0.22 14.12
C ASN A 66 28.15 -0.07 12.79
N ARG A 67 28.34 0.83 11.81
CA ARG A 67 27.76 0.67 10.48
C ARG A 67 28.34 -0.52 9.72
N ASP A 68 29.62 -0.82 9.93
CA ASP A 68 30.32 -1.92 9.25
C ASP A 68 29.72 -3.29 9.61
N MET A 69 29.19 -3.46 10.83
CA MET A 69 28.47 -4.66 11.24
C MET A 69 27.17 -4.88 10.47
N VAL A 70 26.50 -3.81 10.01
CA VAL A 70 25.30 -3.91 9.18
C VAL A 70 25.67 -4.33 7.76
N GLU A 71 26.71 -3.75 7.19
CA GLU A 71 27.17 -4.06 5.82
C GLU A 71 27.73 -5.50 5.70
N GLN A 72 28.27 -6.05 6.79
CA GLN A 72 28.82 -7.41 6.83
C GLN A 72 27.80 -8.47 7.26
N TYR A 73 26.59 -8.07 7.63
CA TYR A 73 25.59 -8.99 8.14
C TYR A 73 25.07 -9.92 7.04
N VAL A 74 25.17 -11.22 7.29
CA VAL A 74 24.62 -12.27 6.43
C VAL A 74 23.37 -12.82 7.12
N PRO A 75 22.18 -12.70 6.50
CA PRO A 75 20.95 -13.23 7.08
C PRO A 75 21.02 -14.75 7.24
N THR A 76 20.40 -15.24 8.30
CA THR A 76 20.18 -16.68 8.46
C THR A 76 19.05 -17.16 7.54
N ALA A 77 18.99 -18.46 7.26
CA ALA A 77 17.93 -19.04 6.41
C ALA A 77 16.52 -18.82 6.98
N GLU A 78 16.38 -18.75 8.30
CA GLU A 78 15.10 -18.47 8.96
C GLU A 78 14.66 -17.00 8.78
N GLU A 79 15.61 -16.06 8.89
CA GLU A 79 15.35 -14.64 8.65
C GLU A 79 14.99 -14.37 7.19
N GLU A 80 15.68 -15.01 6.23
CA GLU A 80 15.39 -14.87 4.82
C GLU A 80 13.96 -15.35 4.46
N ALA A 81 13.52 -16.46 5.06
CA ALA A 81 12.15 -16.96 4.89
C ALA A 81 11.09 -16.00 5.47
N ALA A 82 11.36 -15.40 6.63
CA ALA A 82 10.48 -14.39 7.22
C ALA A 82 10.41 -13.14 6.33
N TRP A 83 11.54 -12.63 5.87
CA TRP A 83 11.60 -11.45 5.00
C TRP A 83 10.94 -11.66 3.65
N LYS A 84 10.98 -12.88 3.11
CA LYS A 84 10.24 -13.23 1.90
C LYS A 84 8.74 -13.03 2.08
N THR A 85 8.19 -13.45 3.22
CA THR A 85 6.77 -13.27 3.54
C THR A 85 6.42 -11.78 3.67
N GLU A 86 7.27 -11.00 4.34
CA GLU A 86 7.09 -9.55 4.46
C GLU A 86 7.15 -8.85 3.09
N ARG A 87 8.06 -9.29 2.22
CA ARG A 87 8.18 -8.79 0.85
C ARG A 87 6.92 -9.06 0.04
N GLU A 88 6.29 -10.22 0.17
CA GLU A 88 5.05 -10.56 -0.55
C GLU A 88 3.90 -9.63 -0.12
N VAL A 89 3.77 -9.35 1.18
CA VAL A 89 2.79 -8.37 1.70
C VAL A 89 3.07 -6.95 1.18
N LEU A 90 4.34 -6.55 1.13
CA LEU A 90 4.74 -5.26 0.58
C LEU A 90 4.39 -5.15 -0.92
N VAL A 91 4.67 -6.20 -1.69
CA VAL A 91 4.34 -6.29 -3.12
C VAL A 91 2.84 -6.17 -3.34
N ASP A 92 2.01 -6.86 -2.55
CA ASP A 92 0.56 -6.73 -2.63
C ASP A 92 0.08 -5.31 -2.32
N ARG A 93 0.60 -4.69 -1.27
CA ARG A 93 0.25 -3.30 -0.93
C ARG A 93 0.62 -2.31 -2.04
N MET A 94 1.79 -2.48 -2.66
CA MET A 94 2.29 -1.57 -3.69
C MET A 94 1.63 -1.80 -5.05
N PHE A 95 1.40 -3.07 -5.43
CA PHE A 95 1.04 -3.44 -6.79
C PHE A 95 -0.33 -4.12 -6.92
N GLY A 96 -1.02 -4.43 -5.81
CA GLY A 96 -2.35 -5.02 -5.82
C GLY A 96 -3.39 -4.17 -6.55
N GLN A 97 -3.15 -2.84 -6.66
CA GLN A 97 -3.98 -1.94 -7.45
C GLN A 97 -3.98 -2.28 -8.95
N PHE A 98 -2.95 -2.96 -9.47
CA PHE A 98 -2.91 -3.42 -10.86
C PHE A 98 -3.81 -4.61 -11.13
N ALA A 99 -4.21 -5.36 -10.10
CA ALA A 99 -5.13 -6.48 -10.23
C ALA A 99 -6.61 -6.03 -10.29
N ARG A 100 -6.89 -4.73 -10.08
CA ARG A 100 -8.24 -4.18 -10.26
C ARG A 100 -8.66 -4.39 -11.72
N GLN A 101 -9.72 -5.17 -11.93
CA GLN A 101 -10.32 -5.34 -13.26
C GLN A 101 -10.79 -3.97 -13.76
N THR A 102 -10.18 -3.51 -14.85
CA THR A 102 -10.74 -2.45 -15.66
C THR A 102 -11.68 -3.14 -16.67
N ASP A 103 -12.93 -2.71 -16.75
CA ASP A 103 -13.93 -3.33 -17.64
C ASP A 103 -13.61 -3.14 -19.15
N GLU A 104 -12.42 -2.63 -19.52
CA GLU A 104 -12.18 -2.00 -20.83
C GLU A 104 -11.00 -2.54 -21.64
N PHE A 105 -10.59 -3.81 -21.47
CA PHE A 105 -9.84 -4.49 -22.53
C PHE A 105 -9.98 -6.02 -22.46
N ASP A 106 -11.13 -6.53 -22.91
CA ASP A 106 -11.23 -7.93 -23.31
C ASP A 106 -10.41 -8.15 -24.58
N VAL A 107 -9.12 -8.47 -24.43
CA VAL A 107 -8.21 -8.86 -25.53
C VAL A 107 -8.78 -10.02 -26.34
N THR A 108 -9.64 -10.85 -25.75
CA THR A 108 -10.31 -11.97 -26.42
C THR A 108 -11.39 -11.50 -27.40
N SER A 109 -11.96 -10.31 -27.22
CA SER A 109 -12.90 -9.70 -28.18
C SER A 109 -12.19 -9.09 -29.40
N ALA A 110 -10.94 -8.65 -29.25
CA ALA A 110 -10.15 -8.02 -30.33
C ALA A 110 -9.65 -9.02 -31.40
N PHE A 111 -9.49 -10.30 -31.05
CA PHE A 111 -9.05 -11.35 -31.98
C PHE A 111 -10.19 -12.19 -32.56
N LYS A 112 -11.45 -11.95 -32.14
CA LYS A 112 -12.62 -12.66 -32.66
C LYS A 112 -13.25 -11.89 -33.81
N LYS A 113 -12.53 -11.77 -34.93
CA LYS A 113 -13.12 -11.33 -36.20
C LYS A 113 -13.02 -12.43 -37.26
N LYS A 114 -14.10 -13.19 -37.40
CA LYS A 114 -14.70 -13.62 -38.67
C LYS A 114 -16.11 -14.12 -38.44
#